data_AF-A0A8I1EC77-F1
#
_entry.id   AF-A0A8I1EC77-F1
#
_cell.length_a   1.000
_cell.length_b   1.000
_cell.length_c   1.000
_cell.angle_alpha   90.00
_cell.angle_beta   90.00
_cell.angle_gamma   90.00
#
_symmetry.space_group_name_H-M   'P 1'
#
loop_
_entity.id
_entity.type
_entity.pdbx_description
1 polymer ?
#
loop_
_entity_poly.entity_id
_entity_poly.type
_entity_poly.pdbx_seq_one_letter_code
_entity_poly.pdbx_strand_id
1 'polypeptide(L)'
;MFNYAIRIQADNDKVIGSCVDLPELKIVGNSAEEVQDIGPAEIYAAFNKRVANRMPIPLAREPEEGDIIVRLSALAIAKATLWRRMIELGMRKFDLYTKLSVAPVQVDRLLDFTYQSKIQSLEEALAALETGIRVSAIDMQWIELAYGGFYAQRLVDAYVAAGVTEMPIGKTKGGLATVKPYSLDYIIRTRYARQPDTMQTTDAVIDSLLASGHFRRSQMIDPKTSIPVDSIALV
;
A
#
# COMPACT_ATOMS: atom_id res chain seq x y z
N MET A 1 -3.41 3.96 3.71
CA MET A 1 -3.42 4.23 2.25
C MET A 1 -4.41 3.26 1.61
N PHE A 2 -5.23 3.63 0.62
CA PHE A 2 -6.16 2.68 -0.03
C PHE A 2 -5.40 1.84 -1.06
N ASN A 3 -4.59 0.90 -0.56
CA ASN A 3 -4.00 -0.14 -1.39
C ASN A 3 -4.67 -1.44 -0.98
N TYR A 4 -5.39 -2.09 -1.90
CA TYR A 4 -6.09 -3.32 -1.57
C TYR A 4 -5.14 -4.49 -1.67
N ALA A 5 -5.09 -5.28 -0.60
CA ALA A 5 -4.39 -6.55 -0.55
C ALA A 5 -5.19 -7.60 -1.34
N ILE A 6 -4.57 -8.17 -2.36
CA ILE A 6 -5.14 -9.21 -3.20
C ILE A 6 -4.39 -10.51 -2.92
N ARG A 7 -5.14 -11.49 -2.42
CA ARG A 7 -4.64 -12.84 -2.22
C ARG A 7 -4.61 -13.57 -3.55
N ILE A 8 -3.44 -14.12 -3.86
CA ILE A 8 -3.20 -14.87 -5.09
C ILE A 8 -3.26 -16.37 -4.82
N GLN A 9 -3.96 -17.09 -5.70
CA GLN A 9 -4.01 -18.54 -5.73
C GLN A 9 -3.80 -19.05 -7.16
N ALA A 10 -2.97 -20.08 -7.32
CA ALA A 10 -2.81 -20.76 -8.59
C ALA A 10 -3.98 -21.72 -8.81
N ASP A 11 -4.56 -21.69 -10.02
CA ASP A 11 -5.62 -22.59 -10.47
C ASP A 11 -5.29 -23.07 -11.89
N ASN A 12 -4.69 -24.27 -11.99
CA ASN A 12 -4.15 -24.83 -13.23
C ASN A 12 -3.20 -23.84 -13.93
N ASP A 13 -3.50 -23.45 -15.18
CA ASP A 13 -2.72 -22.50 -15.98
C ASP A 13 -3.09 -21.04 -15.71
N LYS A 14 -3.86 -20.77 -14.64
CA LYS A 14 -4.36 -19.43 -14.30
C LYS A 14 -3.98 -19.03 -12.88
N VAL A 15 -4.02 -17.73 -12.66
CA VAL A 15 -3.82 -17.08 -11.38
C VAL A 15 -5.11 -16.35 -11.01
N ILE A 16 -5.65 -16.66 -9.83
CA ILE A 16 -6.86 -16.05 -9.30
C ILE A 16 -6.49 -15.10 -8.18
N GLY A 17 -6.86 -13.82 -8.34
CA GLY A 17 -6.83 -12.80 -7.32
C GLY A 17 -8.17 -12.69 -6.61
N SER A 18 -8.14 -12.64 -5.28
CA SER A 18 -9.30 -12.41 -4.42
C SER A 18 -8.99 -11.36 -3.36
N CYS A 19 -10.00 -10.62 -2.90
CA CYS A 19 -9.82 -9.60 -1.87
C CYS A 19 -10.76 -9.86 -0.70
N VAL A 20 -10.21 -9.87 0.51
CA VAL A 20 -11.02 -10.07 1.74
C VAL A 20 -11.95 -8.89 1.98
N ASP A 21 -11.50 -7.66 1.70
CA ASP A 21 -12.30 -6.43 1.90
C ASP A 21 -13.37 -6.25 0.80
N LEU A 22 -13.16 -6.89 -0.36
CA LEU A 22 -14.08 -6.91 -1.49
C LEU A 22 -14.41 -8.37 -1.85
N PRO A 23 -15.26 -9.08 -1.07
CA PRO A 23 -15.56 -10.49 -1.33
C PRO A 23 -16.18 -10.78 -2.71
N GLU A 24 -16.80 -9.78 -3.32
CA GLU A 24 -17.31 -9.86 -4.69
C GLU A 24 -16.23 -9.72 -5.78
N LEU A 25 -15.01 -9.32 -5.42
CA LEU A 25 -13.90 -9.13 -6.35
C LEU A 25 -13.25 -10.48 -6.64
N LYS A 26 -13.23 -10.82 -7.93
CA LYS A 26 -12.47 -11.95 -8.45
C LYS A 26 -11.74 -11.50 -9.70
N ILE A 27 -10.42 -11.62 -9.68
CA ILE A 27 -9.55 -11.25 -10.78
C ILE A 27 -8.94 -12.54 -11.32
N VAL A 28 -8.90 -12.71 -12.64
CA VAL A 28 -8.31 -13.90 -13.28
C VAL A 28 -7.29 -13.43 -14.29
N GLY A 29 -6.04 -13.88 -14.13
CA GLY A 29 -4.93 -13.60 -15.04
C GLY A 29 -4.11 -14.86 -15.33
N ASN A 30 -3.10 -14.74 -16.19
CA ASN A 30 -2.13 -15.79 -16.48
C ASN A 30 -0.90 -15.71 -15.53
N SER A 31 -0.71 -14.58 -14.84
CA SER A 31 0.37 -14.39 -13.87
C SER A 31 -0.08 -13.47 -12.72
N ALA A 32 0.69 -13.43 -11.63
CA ALA A 32 0.45 -12.49 -10.54
C ALA A 32 0.63 -11.03 -10.99
N GLU A 33 1.55 -10.78 -11.91
CA GLU A 33 1.77 -9.45 -12.52
C GLU A 33 0.55 -9.01 -13.32
N GLU A 34 -0.02 -9.88 -14.16
CA GLU A 34 -1.23 -9.56 -14.91
C GLU A 34 -2.41 -9.28 -13.98
N VAL A 35 -2.58 -10.06 -12.90
CA VAL A 35 -3.60 -9.81 -11.88
C VAL A 35 -3.39 -8.45 -11.20
N GLN A 36 -2.14 -8.05 -10.97
CA GLN A 36 -1.80 -6.74 -10.42
C GLN A 36 -2.16 -5.61 -11.39
N ASP A 37 -1.87 -5.78 -12.67
CA ASP A 37 -2.08 -4.78 -13.73
C ASP A 37 -3.56 -4.52 -14.00
N ILE A 38 -4.38 -5.57 -14.09
CA ILE A 38 -5.82 -5.43 -14.32
C ILE A 38 -6.60 -5.13 -13.03
N GLY A 39 -5.99 -5.36 -11.87
CA GLY A 39 -6.60 -5.21 -10.55
C GLY A 39 -7.31 -3.88 -10.30
N PRO A 40 -6.75 -2.71 -10.66
CA PRO A 40 -7.42 -1.43 -10.46
C PRO A 40 -8.78 -1.34 -11.19
N ALA A 41 -8.85 -1.82 -12.43
CA ALA A 41 -10.08 -1.78 -13.23
C ALA A 41 -11.17 -2.68 -12.61
N GLU A 42 -10.79 -3.89 -12.17
CA GLU A 42 -11.69 -4.83 -11.50
C GLU A 42 -12.18 -4.29 -10.15
N ILE A 43 -11.32 -3.62 -9.38
CA ILE A 43 -11.71 -2.94 -8.14
C ILE A 43 -12.70 -1.80 -8.43
N TYR A 44 -12.49 -1.00 -9.48
CA TYR A 44 -13.42 0.06 -9.87
C TYR A 44 -14.79 -0.50 -10.27
N ALA A 45 -14.82 -1.63 -10.97
CA ALA A 45 -16.07 -2.33 -11.27
C ALA A 45 -16.79 -2.80 -9.99
N ALA A 46 -16.05 -3.39 -9.04
CA ALA A 46 -16.59 -3.79 -7.74
C ALA A 46 -17.14 -2.58 -6.94
N PHE A 47 -16.43 -1.45 -6.94
CA PHE A 47 -16.90 -0.22 -6.31
C PHE A 47 -18.17 0.33 -6.96
N ASN A 48 -18.24 0.35 -8.28
CA ASN A 48 -19.45 0.77 -9.00
C ASN A 48 -20.65 -0.12 -8.66
N LYS A 49 -20.44 -1.44 -8.53
CA LYS A 49 -21.48 -2.36 -8.07
C LYS A 49 -21.94 -2.04 -6.65
N ARG A 50 -21.02 -1.73 -5.73
CA ARG A 50 -21.36 -1.29 -4.37
C ARG A 50 -22.12 0.03 -4.36
N VAL A 51 -21.72 1.01 -5.17
CA VAL A 51 -22.45 2.29 -5.33
C VAL A 51 -23.87 2.04 -5.81
N ALA A 52 -24.05 1.21 -6.84
CA ALA A 52 -25.37 0.85 -7.36
C ALA A 52 -26.25 0.18 -6.30
N ASN A 53 -25.67 -0.68 -5.45
CA ASN A 53 -26.37 -1.39 -4.39
C ASN A 53 -26.47 -0.59 -3.07
N ARG A 54 -26.03 0.68 -3.05
CA ARG A 54 -25.98 1.52 -1.85
C ARG A 54 -25.20 0.87 -0.69
N MET A 55 -24.11 0.16 -1.01
CA MET A 55 -23.23 -0.50 -0.04
C MET A 55 -21.99 0.36 0.27
N PRO A 56 -21.48 0.33 1.51
CA PRO A 56 -20.25 1.05 1.85
C PRO A 56 -19.04 0.49 1.12
N ILE A 57 -18.08 1.36 0.78
CA ILE A 57 -16.75 0.96 0.34
C ILE A 57 -15.85 0.86 1.58
N PRO A 58 -15.33 -0.33 1.92
CA PRO A 58 -14.52 -0.56 3.10
C PRO A 58 -13.12 0.00 2.90
N LEU A 59 -12.47 0.31 4.02
CA LEU A 59 -11.04 0.58 4.02
C LEU A 59 -10.28 -0.69 3.66
N ALA A 60 -9.15 -0.52 2.97
CA ALA A 60 -8.25 -1.62 2.71
C ALA A 60 -7.57 -2.04 4.02
N ARG A 61 -7.48 -3.35 4.25
CA ARG A 61 -6.69 -3.94 5.33
C ARG A 61 -5.19 -3.88 5.01
N GLU A 62 -4.37 -4.04 6.05
CA GLU A 62 -2.93 -4.27 5.87
C GLU A 62 -2.70 -5.61 5.15
N PRO A 63 -1.77 -5.68 4.18
CA PRO A 63 -1.50 -6.90 3.43
C PRO A 63 -0.87 -7.99 4.31
N GLU A 64 -1.22 -9.25 4.03
CA GLU A 64 -0.60 -10.43 4.66
C GLU A 64 0.54 -10.99 3.80
N GLU A 65 1.31 -11.93 4.36
CA GLU A 65 2.39 -12.62 3.65
C GLU A 65 1.82 -13.34 2.41
N GLY A 66 2.34 -13.00 1.22
CA GLY A 66 1.90 -13.54 -0.07
C GLY A 66 0.77 -12.77 -0.76
N ASP A 67 0.18 -11.75 -0.11
CA ASP A 67 -0.74 -10.84 -0.78
C ASP A 67 0.04 -9.91 -1.73
N ILE A 68 -0.51 -9.65 -2.91
CA ILE A 68 -0.04 -8.57 -3.78
C ILE A 68 -0.81 -7.29 -3.47
N ILE A 69 -0.17 -6.15 -3.72
CA ILE A 69 -0.75 -4.84 -3.44
C ILE A 69 -1.22 -4.18 -4.73
N VAL A 70 -2.54 -3.97 -4.84
CA VAL A 70 -3.13 -3.18 -5.92
C VAL A 70 -3.33 -1.75 -5.46
N ARG A 71 -2.59 -0.83 -6.08
CA ARG A 71 -2.63 0.61 -5.76
C ARG A 71 -3.71 1.29 -6.59
N LEU A 72 -4.54 2.09 -5.94
CA LEU A 72 -5.56 2.90 -6.62
C LEU A 72 -5.05 4.31 -6.90
N SER A 73 -5.61 4.93 -7.95
CA SER A 73 -5.36 6.33 -8.23
C SER A 73 -5.86 7.23 -7.09
N ALA A 74 -5.20 8.37 -6.85
CA ALA A 74 -5.67 9.37 -5.88
C ALA A 74 -7.11 9.81 -6.16
N LEU A 75 -7.50 9.86 -7.44
CA LEU A 75 -8.86 10.16 -7.87
C LEU A 75 -9.87 9.13 -7.36
N ALA A 76 -9.60 7.83 -7.56
CA ALA A 76 -10.47 6.77 -7.05
C ALA A 76 -10.57 6.79 -5.51
N ILE A 77 -9.47 7.08 -4.83
CA ILE A 77 -9.45 7.24 -3.37
C ILE A 77 -10.37 8.39 -2.92
N ALA A 78 -10.33 9.52 -3.61
CA ALA A 78 -11.21 10.66 -3.33
C ALA A 78 -12.69 10.30 -3.58
N LYS A 79 -13.01 9.57 -4.66
CA LYS A 79 -14.36 9.07 -4.94
C LYS A 79 -14.87 8.11 -3.86
N ALA A 80 -14.04 7.16 -3.43
CA ALA A 80 -14.39 6.24 -2.34
C ALA A 80 -14.62 6.99 -1.02
N THR A 81 -13.82 8.02 -0.75
CA THR A 81 -13.99 8.88 0.43
C THR A 81 -15.32 9.64 0.40
N LEU A 82 -15.66 10.24 -0.76
CA LEU A 82 -16.94 10.92 -0.97
C LEU A 82 -18.11 9.96 -0.74
N TRP A 83 -18.07 8.78 -1.38
CA TRP A 83 -19.15 7.80 -1.28
C TRP A 83 -19.35 7.29 0.16
N ARG A 84 -18.26 6.94 0.84
CA ARG A 84 -18.34 6.51 2.24
C ARG A 84 -18.95 7.60 3.13
N ARG A 85 -18.55 8.87 2.95
CA ARG A 85 -19.12 9.99 3.69
C ARG A 85 -20.62 10.16 3.41
N MET A 86 -21.06 9.99 2.16
CA MET A 86 -22.49 10.01 1.84
C MET A 86 -23.25 8.89 2.56
N ILE A 87 -22.71 7.66 2.58
CA ILE A 87 -23.33 6.53 3.29
C ILE A 87 -23.41 6.78 4.80
N GLU A 88 -22.34 7.30 5.42
CA GLU A 88 -22.32 7.68 6.84
C GLU A 88 -23.40 8.71 7.19
N LEU A 89 -23.61 9.69 6.30
CA LEU A 89 -24.64 10.72 6.45
C LEU A 89 -26.04 10.25 6.03
N GLY A 90 -26.20 8.99 5.60
CA GLY A 90 -27.47 8.45 5.11
C GLY A 90 -27.93 9.03 3.76
N MET A 91 -27.08 9.80 3.08
CA MET A 91 -27.43 10.52 1.85
C MET A 91 -27.65 9.57 0.66
N ARG A 92 -28.52 10.00 -0.24
CA ARG A 92 -28.70 9.49 -1.59
C ARG A 92 -28.03 10.44 -2.58
N LYS A 93 -27.89 10.00 -3.84
CA LYS A 93 -27.36 10.86 -4.91
C LYS A 93 -28.17 12.15 -5.05
N PHE A 94 -29.49 12.07 -4.86
CA PHE A 94 -30.40 13.22 -4.88
C PHE A 94 -30.03 14.31 -3.88
N ASP A 95 -29.61 13.91 -2.68
CA ASP A 95 -29.21 14.86 -1.64
C ASP A 95 -27.93 15.58 -2.03
N LEU A 96 -27.00 14.88 -2.69
CA LEU A 96 -25.77 15.49 -3.20
C LEU A 96 -26.03 16.43 -4.39
N TYR A 97 -26.94 16.07 -5.32
CA TYR A 97 -27.37 16.97 -6.40
C TYR A 97 -27.89 18.29 -5.82
N THR A 98 -28.80 18.20 -4.84
CA THR A 98 -29.45 19.34 -4.20
C THR A 98 -28.45 20.18 -3.43
N LYS A 99 -27.56 19.52 -2.66
CA LYS A 99 -26.57 20.20 -1.82
C LYS A 99 -25.52 20.96 -2.63
N LEU A 100 -25.14 20.44 -3.81
CA LEU A 100 -24.19 21.10 -4.70
C LEU A 100 -24.84 22.06 -5.69
N SER A 101 -26.16 22.01 -5.87
CA SER A 101 -26.88 22.78 -6.90
C SER A 101 -26.31 22.56 -8.32
N VAL A 102 -25.95 21.33 -8.64
CA VAL A 102 -25.39 20.91 -9.94
C VAL A 102 -26.29 19.93 -10.69
N ALA A 103 -26.03 19.74 -11.98
CA ALA A 103 -26.79 18.79 -12.78
C ALA A 103 -26.57 17.34 -12.29
N PRO A 104 -27.61 16.46 -12.34
CA PRO A 104 -27.48 15.07 -11.88
C PRO A 104 -26.32 14.30 -12.51
N VAL A 105 -26.09 14.51 -13.80
CA VAL A 105 -24.99 13.89 -14.55
C VAL A 105 -23.61 14.22 -13.96
N GLN A 106 -23.42 15.41 -13.38
CA GLN A 106 -22.14 15.78 -12.79
C GLN A 106 -21.85 14.94 -11.54
N VAL A 107 -22.82 14.73 -10.68
CA VAL A 107 -22.66 13.90 -9.48
C VAL A 107 -22.59 12.42 -9.82
N ASP A 108 -23.33 11.94 -10.83
CA ASP A 108 -23.16 10.55 -11.28
C ASP A 108 -21.71 10.28 -11.71
N ARG A 109 -21.08 11.22 -12.41
CA ARG A 109 -19.66 11.16 -12.77
C ARG A 109 -18.73 11.19 -11.54
N LEU A 110 -19.09 11.92 -10.48
CA LEU A 110 -18.31 11.91 -9.22
C LEU A 110 -18.36 10.55 -8.52
N LEU A 111 -19.45 9.79 -8.70
CA LEU A 111 -19.68 8.51 -8.03
C LEU A 111 -19.40 7.29 -8.92
N ASP A 112 -19.10 7.49 -10.20
CA ASP A 112 -18.67 6.45 -11.13
C ASP A 112 -17.14 6.33 -11.15
N PHE A 113 -16.60 5.18 -10.75
CA PHE A 113 -15.16 4.93 -10.67
C PHE A 113 -14.48 4.71 -12.02
N THR A 114 -15.25 4.50 -13.10
CA THR A 114 -14.73 4.38 -14.47
C THR A 114 -14.69 5.72 -15.20
N TYR A 115 -15.34 6.75 -14.65
CA TYR A 115 -15.36 8.08 -15.24
C TYR A 115 -14.19 8.95 -14.74
N GLN A 116 -13.58 9.72 -15.64
CA GLN A 116 -12.57 10.71 -15.26
C GLN A 116 -13.22 12.00 -14.78
N SER A 117 -13.15 12.25 -13.47
CA SER A 117 -13.64 13.50 -12.87
C SER A 117 -12.49 14.48 -12.63
N LYS A 118 -12.79 15.78 -12.70
CA LYS A 118 -11.86 16.81 -12.24
C LYS A 118 -11.73 16.74 -10.72
N ILE A 119 -10.50 16.86 -10.21
CA ILE A 119 -10.24 16.80 -8.77
C ILE A 119 -10.95 17.95 -8.03
N GLN A 120 -11.03 19.13 -8.64
CA GLN A 120 -11.70 20.31 -8.06
C GLN A 120 -13.17 20.02 -7.75
N SER A 121 -13.87 19.31 -8.64
CA SER A 121 -15.28 18.95 -8.41
C SER A 121 -15.46 17.93 -7.28
N LEU A 122 -14.46 17.08 -7.02
CA LEU A 122 -14.46 16.20 -5.85
C LEU A 122 -14.16 16.96 -4.57
N GLU A 123 -13.23 17.92 -4.60
CA GLU A 123 -12.93 18.78 -3.46
C GLU A 123 -14.14 19.63 -3.05
N GLU A 124 -14.85 20.23 -4.02
CA GLU A 124 -16.12 20.93 -3.79
C GLU A 124 -17.17 20.02 -3.15
N ALA A 125 -17.32 18.79 -3.68
CA ALA A 125 -18.27 17.81 -3.15
C ALA A 125 -17.92 17.38 -1.72
N LEU A 126 -16.65 17.11 -1.44
CA LEU A 126 -16.17 16.74 -0.12
C LEU A 126 -16.31 17.89 0.89
N ALA A 127 -15.97 19.11 0.48
CA ALA A 127 -16.10 20.30 1.31
C ALA A 127 -17.56 20.56 1.69
N ALA A 128 -18.50 20.35 0.75
CA ALA A 128 -19.92 20.42 1.05
C ALA A 128 -20.36 19.42 2.13
N LEU A 129 -19.66 18.27 2.27
CA LEU A 129 -19.90 17.26 3.31
C LEU A 129 -19.00 17.42 4.54
N GLU A 130 -18.39 18.59 4.71
CA GLU A 130 -17.51 18.96 5.83
C GLU A 130 -16.32 18.00 5.98
N THR A 131 -15.79 17.53 4.86
CA THR A 131 -14.60 16.68 4.80
C THR A 131 -13.70 17.12 3.64
N GLY A 132 -12.58 16.41 3.44
CA GLY A 132 -11.63 16.74 2.39
C GLY A 132 -10.59 15.66 2.17
N ILE A 133 -9.73 15.90 1.18
CA ILE A 133 -8.54 15.09 0.91
C ILE A 133 -7.29 15.90 1.24
N ARG A 134 -6.25 15.21 1.69
CA ARG A 134 -4.91 15.76 1.86
C ARG A 134 -3.96 15.02 0.93
N VAL A 135 -3.21 15.78 0.15
CA VAL A 135 -2.14 15.23 -0.70
C VAL A 135 -0.81 15.44 0.01
N SER A 136 -0.01 14.38 0.07
CA SER A 136 1.37 14.42 0.52
C SER A 136 2.23 13.75 -0.54
N ALA A 137 3.41 14.32 -0.81
CA ALA A 137 4.40 13.65 -1.64
C ALA A 137 4.86 12.37 -0.93
N ILE A 138 5.01 11.28 -1.69
CA ILE A 138 5.77 10.13 -1.24
C ILE A 138 7.23 10.50 -1.44
N ASP A 139 7.94 10.74 -0.36
CA ASP A 139 9.39 10.85 -0.43
C ASP A 139 9.94 9.43 -0.58
N MET A 140 10.48 9.09 -1.76
CA MET A 140 11.10 7.77 -1.99
C MET A 140 12.35 7.56 -1.13
N GLN A 141 12.85 8.61 -0.49
CA GLN A 141 13.87 8.50 0.54
C GLN A 141 13.28 8.11 1.89
N TRP A 142 11.98 8.25 2.13
CA TRP A 142 11.35 7.85 3.39
C TRP A 142 10.97 6.37 3.38
N ILE A 143 11.47 5.64 4.36
CA ILE A 143 11.19 4.24 4.61
C ILE A 143 10.16 4.17 5.73
N GLU A 144 8.92 3.87 5.35
CA GLU A 144 7.82 3.70 6.31
C GLU A 144 7.98 2.38 7.08
N LEU A 145 7.85 2.44 8.40
CA LEU A 145 7.78 1.30 9.30
C LEU A 145 6.36 1.21 9.88
N ALA A 146 6.01 0.08 10.48
CA ALA A 146 4.69 -0.10 11.11
C ALA A 146 4.34 1.02 12.12
N TYR A 147 5.37 1.58 12.78
CA TYR A 147 5.23 2.70 13.71
C TYR A 147 6.35 3.73 13.50
N GLY A 148 6.16 4.62 12.52
CA GLY A 148 7.10 5.69 12.18
C GLY A 148 7.87 5.38 10.92
N GLY A 149 9.13 5.83 10.84
CA GLY A 149 9.96 5.62 9.67
C GLY A 149 11.27 6.37 9.75
N PHE A 150 12.07 6.27 8.70
CA PHE A 150 13.36 6.94 8.62
C PHE A 150 13.72 7.25 7.17
N TYR A 151 14.61 8.24 6.98
CA TYR A 151 15.18 8.50 5.66
C TYR A 151 16.26 7.47 5.32
N ALA A 152 16.21 6.88 4.12
CA ALA A 152 17.13 5.89 3.58
C ALA A 152 18.59 6.31 3.73
N GLN A 153 18.90 7.60 3.52
CA GLN A 153 20.23 8.16 3.74
C GLN A 153 20.77 7.87 5.15
N ARG A 154 19.94 7.89 6.19
CA ARG A 154 20.39 7.58 7.57
C ARG A 154 20.85 6.13 7.70
N LEU A 155 20.24 5.21 6.93
CA LEU A 155 20.70 3.83 6.88
C LEU A 155 21.99 3.69 6.07
N VAL A 156 22.16 4.44 4.98
CA VAL A 156 23.45 4.52 4.26
C VAL A 156 24.55 4.98 5.22
N ASP A 157 24.30 6.05 5.98
CA ASP A 157 25.25 6.55 6.98
C ASP A 157 25.56 5.50 8.05
N ALA A 158 24.58 4.66 8.43
CA ALA A 158 24.78 3.57 9.37
C ALA A 158 25.67 2.44 8.80
N TYR A 159 25.54 2.12 7.50
CA TYR A 159 26.42 1.18 6.81
C TYR A 159 27.87 1.70 6.78
N VAL A 160 28.04 2.97 6.37
CA VAL A 160 29.35 3.64 6.33
C VAL A 160 29.98 3.69 7.72
N ALA A 161 29.22 4.04 8.76
CA ALA A 161 29.70 4.06 10.14
C ALA A 161 30.07 2.67 10.68
N ALA A 162 29.42 1.62 10.20
CA ALA A 162 29.77 0.23 10.51
C ALA A 162 30.95 -0.30 9.67
N GLY A 163 31.43 0.46 8.68
CA GLY A 163 32.51 0.07 7.79
C GLY A 163 32.14 -1.08 6.85
N VAL A 164 30.85 -1.23 6.51
CA VAL A 164 30.36 -2.28 5.61
C VAL A 164 29.61 -1.71 4.43
N THR A 165 29.70 -2.40 3.30
CA THR A 165 28.95 -2.07 2.07
C THR A 165 27.78 -3.03 1.85
N GLU A 166 27.65 -4.08 2.67
CA GLU A 166 26.65 -5.13 2.53
C GLU A 166 26.35 -5.75 3.90
N MET A 167 25.07 -6.05 4.16
CA MET A 167 24.63 -6.73 5.38
C MET A 167 23.60 -7.82 5.07
N PRO A 168 23.57 -8.92 5.85
CA PRO A 168 22.49 -9.89 5.75
C PRO A 168 21.16 -9.26 6.18
N ILE A 169 20.06 -9.64 5.52
CA ILE A 169 18.74 -9.06 5.85
C ILE A 169 18.34 -9.42 7.29
N GLY A 170 18.38 -10.71 7.62
CA GLY A 170 18.14 -11.20 8.99
C GLY A 170 16.68 -11.14 9.47
N LYS A 171 15.70 -11.32 8.56
CA LYS A 171 14.26 -11.38 8.89
C LYS A 171 13.98 -12.41 9.99
N THR A 172 13.64 -11.96 11.20
CA THR A 172 13.41 -12.85 12.35
C THR A 172 12.08 -12.52 13.03
N LYS A 173 11.09 -13.42 13.05
CA LYS A 173 9.77 -13.14 13.69
C LYS A 173 9.82 -13.07 15.24
N GLY A 174 11.00 -13.18 15.86
CA GLY A 174 11.22 -13.07 17.31
C GLY A 174 11.61 -11.67 17.79
N GLY A 175 11.77 -11.54 19.12
CA GLY A 175 12.22 -10.31 19.78
C GLY A 175 13.67 -9.94 19.47
N LEU A 176 14.08 -8.72 19.80
CA LEU A 176 15.37 -8.15 19.39
C LEU A 176 16.58 -9.03 19.79
N ALA A 177 16.49 -9.70 20.93
CA ALA A 177 17.55 -10.57 21.46
C ALA A 177 17.85 -11.79 20.56
N THR A 178 16.92 -12.21 19.70
CA THR A 178 17.12 -13.34 18.78
C THR A 178 17.62 -12.91 17.41
N VAL A 179 17.72 -11.60 17.15
CA VAL A 179 18.13 -11.04 15.87
C VAL A 179 19.65 -10.90 15.83
N LYS A 180 20.27 -11.30 14.71
CA LYS A 180 21.73 -11.19 14.50
C LYS A 180 22.17 -9.72 14.63
N PRO A 181 23.08 -9.36 15.56
CA PRO A 181 23.48 -7.96 15.79
C PRO A 181 24.10 -7.23 14.58
N TYR A 182 24.53 -8.00 13.57
CA TYR A 182 25.16 -7.53 12.34
C TYR A 182 24.21 -7.56 11.13
N SER A 183 22.91 -7.77 11.33
CA SER A 183 21.91 -7.76 10.25
C SER A 183 21.23 -6.40 10.06
N LEU A 184 20.64 -6.22 8.88
CA LEU A 184 19.81 -5.08 8.55
C LEU A 184 18.62 -4.94 9.51
N ASP A 185 17.91 -6.03 9.81
CA ASP A 185 16.76 -6.02 10.72
C ASP A 185 17.14 -5.54 12.12
N TYR A 186 18.31 -5.92 12.62
CA TYR A 186 18.81 -5.45 13.90
C TYR A 186 19.06 -3.94 13.91
N ILE A 187 19.69 -3.39 12.87
CA ILE A 187 19.94 -1.96 12.77
C ILE A 187 18.63 -1.18 12.70
N ILE A 188 17.66 -1.63 11.90
CA ILE A 188 16.37 -0.94 11.78
C ILE A 188 15.62 -0.97 13.11
N ARG A 189 15.57 -2.12 13.79
CA ARG A 189 14.92 -2.26 15.10
C ARG A 189 15.56 -1.38 16.18
N THR A 190 16.87 -1.30 16.22
CA THR A 190 17.60 -0.58 17.28
C THR A 190 17.66 0.93 17.06
N ARG A 191 17.71 1.38 15.80
CA ARG A 191 17.93 2.80 15.48
C ARG A 191 16.68 3.56 15.07
N TYR A 192 15.70 2.88 14.46
CA TYR A 192 14.59 3.57 13.78
C TYR A 192 13.21 3.11 14.24
N ALA A 193 13.07 1.86 14.68
CA ALA A 193 11.78 1.34 15.12
C ALA A 193 11.38 1.89 16.50
N ARG A 194 10.09 2.25 16.64
CA ARG A 194 9.51 2.53 17.96
C ARG A 194 9.29 1.28 18.80
N GLN A 195 9.17 0.11 18.16
CA GLN A 195 8.99 -1.19 18.79
C GLN A 195 10.10 -2.15 18.34
N PRO A 196 11.23 -2.22 19.08
CA PRO A 196 12.40 -2.99 18.66
C PRO A 196 12.19 -4.52 18.64
N ASP A 197 11.22 -5.03 19.40
CA ASP A 197 10.94 -6.48 19.48
C ASP A 197 10.07 -7.02 18.35
N THR A 198 9.74 -6.21 17.35
CA THR A 198 8.97 -6.61 16.17
C THR A 198 9.84 -6.53 14.92
N MET A 199 9.69 -7.50 14.01
CA MET A 199 10.39 -7.54 12.71
C MET A 199 10.07 -6.31 11.88
N GLN A 200 11.11 -5.66 11.38
CA GLN A 200 11.00 -4.41 10.63
C GLN A 200 11.36 -4.58 9.15
N THR A 201 12.26 -5.50 8.80
CA THR A 201 12.59 -5.82 7.40
C THR A 201 11.51 -6.65 6.72
N THR A 202 10.29 -6.15 6.67
CA THR A 202 9.21 -6.70 5.84
C THR A 202 9.55 -6.51 4.36
N ASP A 203 8.87 -7.24 3.47
CA ASP A 203 9.09 -7.07 2.03
C ASP A 203 8.79 -5.63 1.57
N ALA A 204 7.76 -4.98 2.12
CA ALA A 204 7.47 -3.58 1.82
C ALA A 204 8.61 -2.61 2.20
N VAL A 205 9.29 -2.86 3.33
CA VAL A 205 10.45 -2.06 3.77
C VAL A 205 11.64 -2.31 2.86
N ILE A 206 11.90 -3.56 2.50
CA ILE A 206 12.97 -3.91 1.55
C ILE A 206 12.70 -3.25 0.19
N ASP A 207 11.50 -3.36 -0.34
CA ASP A 207 11.14 -2.78 -1.64
C ASP A 207 11.27 -1.25 -1.62
N SER A 208 10.93 -0.61 -0.49
CA SER A 208 11.15 0.84 -0.30
C SER A 208 12.63 1.20 -0.26
N LEU A 209 13.47 0.38 0.40
CA LEU A 209 14.91 0.57 0.41
C LEU A 209 15.51 0.45 -1.00
N LEU A 210 15.07 -0.53 -1.80
CA LEU A 210 15.51 -0.68 -3.19
C LEU A 210 15.04 0.49 -4.05
N ALA A 211 13.78 0.92 -3.89
CA ALA A 211 13.21 2.06 -4.60
C ALA A 211 13.91 3.39 -4.28
N SER A 212 14.58 3.50 -3.11
CA SER A 212 15.34 4.69 -2.75
C SER A 212 16.57 4.94 -3.65
N GLY A 213 17.02 3.91 -4.38
CA GLY A 213 18.18 3.97 -5.28
C GLY A 213 19.54 3.78 -4.59
N HIS A 214 19.60 3.76 -3.26
CA HIS A 214 20.84 3.58 -2.50
C HIS A 214 21.22 2.11 -2.26
N PHE A 215 20.27 1.19 -2.48
CA PHE A 215 20.41 -0.20 -2.09
C PHE A 215 20.02 -1.15 -3.22
N ARG A 216 20.66 -2.33 -3.26
CA ARG A 216 20.31 -3.44 -4.16
C ARG A 216 20.24 -4.76 -3.41
N ARG A 217 19.41 -5.69 -3.92
CA ARG A 217 19.45 -7.09 -3.47
C ARG A 217 20.76 -7.74 -3.90
N SER A 218 21.28 -8.61 -3.05
CA SER A 218 22.52 -9.34 -3.26
C SER A 218 22.47 -10.67 -2.49
N GLN A 219 23.53 -11.46 -2.61
CA GLN A 219 23.78 -12.62 -1.76
C GLN A 219 25.22 -12.54 -1.24
N MET A 220 25.38 -12.79 0.05
CA MET A 220 26.70 -12.80 0.69
C MET A 220 26.91 -14.08 1.49
N ILE A 221 28.16 -14.37 1.81
CA ILE A 221 28.50 -15.38 2.82
C ILE A 221 28.36 -14.72 4.20
N ASP A 222 27.53 -15.30 5.05
CA ASP A 222 27.34 -14.82 6.41
C ASP A 222 28.69 -14.81 7.16
N PRO A 223 29.12 -13.67 7.72
CA PRO A 223 30.45 -13.52 8.30
C PRO A 223 30.67 -14.34 9.58
N LYS A 224 29.62 -14.91 10.16
CA LYS A 224 29.70 -15.75 11.37
C LYS A 224 29.40 -17.22 11.09
N THR A 225 28.44 -17.52 10.23
CA THR A 225 28.06 -18.92 9.94
C THR A 225 28.72 -19.49 8.70
N SER A 226 29.34 -18.66 7.86
CA SER A 226 29.91 -19.07 6.56
C SER A 226 28.91 -19.70 5.60
N ILE A 227 27.61 -19.41 5.77
CA ILE A 227 26.52 -19.92 4.92
C ILE A 227 26.06 -18.79 3.98
N PRO A 228 25.74 -19.08 2.70
CA PRO A 228 25.12 -18.10 1.81
C PRO A 228 23.79 -17.60 2.37
N VAL A 229 23.60 -16.28 2.38
CA VAL A 229 22.39 -15.61 2.89
C VAL A 229 22.01 -14.44 2.01
N ASP A 230 20.72 -14.14 1.96
CA ASP A 230 20.23 -12.95 1.28
C ASP A 230 20.66 -11.68 2.03
N SER A 231 21.11 -10.70 1.27
CA SER A 231 21.72 -9.47 1.76
C SER A 231 21.23 -8.24 1.00
N ILE A 232 21.45 -7.09 1.63
CA ILE A 232 21.26 -5.78 1.02
C ILE A 232 22.60 -5.07 0.97
N ALA A 233 23.01 -4.71 -0.23
CA ALA A 233 24.25 -3.99 -0.51
C ALA A 233 23.96 -2.54 -0.90
N LEU A 234 24.89 -1.64 -0.58
CA LEU A 234 24.92 -0.29 -1.14
C LEU A 234 25.18 -0.36 -2.65
N VAL A 235 24.59 0.58 -3.38
CA VAL A 235 24.82 0.81 -4.82
C VAL A 235 26.09 1.62 -5.02
#